data_AF-A0A023FRU5-F1
#
_entry.id   AF-A0A023FRU5-F1
#
_cell.length_a   1.000
_cell.length_b   1.000
_cell.length_c   1.000
_cell.angle_alpha   90.00
_cell.angle_beta   90.00
_cell.angle_gamma   90.00
#
_symmetry.space_group_name_H-M   'P 1'
#
loop_
_entity.id
_entity.type
_entity.pdbx_description
1 polymer ?
#
loop_
_entity_poly.entity_id
_entity_poly.type
_entity_poly.pdbx_seq_one_letter_code
_entity_poly.pdbx_strand_id
1 'polypeptide(L)'
;MGKSRLRLNCCGIIDVLTFDSAVPSSKALVPHYQQEDLVALGKLVLALACNTMAAIQRENLQQSMELVSRNYSTDLRNLILYLLSPPPRTHSINDIMPMIGARFYTQLDAAQMRSDVIENELAKEVENGRLFRLLVKLGTVSERPEFHLDTSWSETGDRYMLKLFRDYLFHQVTKDNRPWIDMAHVVQALNKLDAGVPEKICLMSRDEQNILVVSYAELKQCLESSFSELLSATSSVPPSTSLPPPSANQHAR
;
A
#
# COMPACT_ATOMS: atom_id res chain seq x y z
N MET A 1 -1.60 5.09 -10.97
CA MET A 1 -0.63 4.60 -11.98
C MET A 1 0.39 5.71 -12.29
N GLY A 2 1.69 5.41 -12.29
CA GLY A 2 2.76 6.41 -12.32
C GLY A 2 2.88 7.14 -13.66
N LYS A 3 2.83 8.47 -13.63
CA LYS A 3 2.78 9.41 -14.77
C LYS A 3 3.96 9.33 -15.78
N SER A 4 4.96 8.48 -15.56
CA SER A 4 6.18 8.41 -16.39
C SER A 4 6.87 7.04 -16.37
N ARG A 5 6.13 5.93 -16.21
CA ARG A 5 6.72 4.58 -16.20
C ARG A 5 6.50 3.89 -17.53
N LEU A 6 7.58 3.71 -18.29
CA LEU A 6 7.58 2.93 -19.53
C LEU A 6 8.05 1.50 -19.24
N ARG A 7 7.46 0.54 -19.97
CA ARG A 7 7.88 -0.87 -19.97
C ARG A 7 7.82 -1.36 -21.40
N LEU A 8 8.81 -2.15 -21.81
CA LEU A 8 8.75 -2.89 -23.06
C LEU A 8 7.76 -4.05 -22.89
N ASN A 9 6.80 -4.15 -23.80
CA ASN A 9 5.89 -5.28 -23.90
C ASN A 9 6.36 -6.23 -25.03
N CYS A 10 5.81 -7.45 -25.05
CA CYS A 10 5.98 -8.38 -26.16
C CYS A 10 7.43 -8.81 -26.47
N CYS A 11 8.38 -8.62 -25.55
CA CYS A 11 9.73 -9.16 -25.66
C CYS A 11 9.67 -10.70 -25.77
N GLY A 12 10.44 -11.28 -26.70
CA GLY A 12 10.51 -12.73 -26.90
C GLY A 12 9.47 -13.31 -27.88
N ILE A 13 8.42 -12.56 -28.25
CA ILE A 13 7.43 -13.06 -29.22
C ILE A 13 8.10 -13.26 -30.58
N ILE A 14 8.86 -12.27 -31.05
CA ILE A 14 9.57 -12.35 -32.32
C ILE A 14 10.60 -13.48 -32.29
N ASP A 15 11.38 -13.61 -31.22
CA ASP A 15 12.36 -14.69 -31.06
C ASP A 15 11.75 -16.09 -31.22
N VAL A 16 10.54 -16.30 -30.68
CA VAL A 16 9.80 -17.56 -30.82
C VAL A 16 9.26 -17.74 -32.24
N LEU A 17 8.70 -16.69 -32.84
CA LEU A 17 8.11 -16.75 -34.18
C LEU A 17 9.16 -16.91 -35.29
N THR A 18 10.35 -16.33 -35.13
CA THR A 18 11.45 -16.37 -36.10
C THR A 18 12.46 -17.47 -35.79
N PHE A 19 12.19 -18.33 -34.80
CA PHE A 19 13.07 -19.44 -34.46
C PHE A 19 13.12 -20.44 -35.61
N ASP A 20 14.33 -20.69 -36.12
CA ASP A 20 14.60 -21.71 -37.13
C ASP A 20 15.65 -22.70 -36.62
N SER A 21 15.25 -23.96 -36.48
CA SER A 21 16.12 -25.06 -36.06
C SER A 21 17.21 -25.40 -37.08
N ALA A 22 17.07 -24.96 -38.33
CA ALA A 22 18.06 -25.19 -39.39
C ALA A 22 19.26 -24.23 -39.31
N VAL A 23 19.17 -23.13 -38.54
CA VAL A 23 20.27 -22.18 -38.35
C VAL A 23 21.19 -22.71 -37.24
N PRO A 24 22.44 -23.14 -37.54
CA PRO A 24 23.29 -23.88 -36.59
C PRO A 24 23.75 -23.04 -35.38
N SER A 25 23.51 -21.72 -35.40
CA SER A 25 23.74 -20.87 -34.23
C SER A 25 22.88 -19.60 -34.31
N SER A 26 21.59 -19.72 -33.98
CA SER A 26 20.69 -18.54 -33.85
C SER A 26 21.28 -17.45 -32.94
N LYS A 27 22.08 -17.84 -31.93
CA LYS A 27 22.82 -16.92 -31.06
C LYS A 27 23.87 -16.06 -31.78
N ALA A 28 24.40 -16.51 -32.92
CA ALA A 28 25.36 -15.73 -33.71
C ALA A 28 24.72 -14.48 -34.36
N LEU A 29 23.39 -14.44 -34.49
CA LEU A 29 22.64 -13.30 -35.01
C LEU A 29 22.30 -12.25 -33.93
N VAL A 30 22.50 -12.56 -32.65
CA VAL A 30 22.17 -11.63 -31.55
C VAL A 30 22.85 -10.26 -31.70
N PRO A 31 24.15 -10.15 -32.06
CA PRO A 31 24.76 -8.84 -32.26
C PRO A 31 24.11 -8.04 -33.40
N HIS A 32 23.61 -8.72 -34.43
CA HIS A 32 22.88 -8.07 -35.53
C HIS A 32 21.54 -7.50 -35.04
N TYR A 33 20.74 -8.30 -34.34
CA TYR A 33 19.46 -7.84 -33.77
C TYR A 33 19.66 -6.70 -32.76
N GLN A 34 20.74 -6.72 -31.97
CA GLN A 34 21.09 -5.61 -31.07
C GLN A 34 21.38 -4.31 -31.82
N GLN A 35 21.99 -4.36 -33.01
CA GLN A 35 22.18 -3.16 -33.83
C GLN A 35 20.84 -2.65 -34.40
N GLU A 36 19.95 -3.55 -34.83
CA GLU A 36 18.61 -3.18 -35.26
C GLU A 36 17.79 -2.52 -34.14
N ASP A 37 17.91 -3.02 -32.90
CA ASP A 37 17.29 -2.42 -31.71
C ASP A 37 17.77 -0.99 -31.45
N LEU A 38 19.08 -0.73 -31.58
CA LEU A 38 19.64 0.61 -31.40
C LEU A 38 19.15 1.58 -32.49
N VAL A 39 19.07 1.13 -33.74
CA VAL A 39 18.48 1.93 -34.83
C VAL A 39 16.99 2.18 -34.58
N ALA A 40 16.25 1.17 -34.13
CA ALA A 40 14.83 1.29 -33.79
C ALA A 40 14.61 2.29 -32.64
N LEU A 41 15.47 2.26 -31.62
CA LEU A 41 15.48 3.24 -30.54
C LEU A 41 15.74 4.66 -31.07
N GLY A 42 16.70 4.84 -31.97
CA GLY A 42 16.97 6.14 -32.60
C GLY A 42 15.76 6.68 -33.38
N LYS A 43 15.10 5.82 -34.16
CA LYS A 43 13.86 6.16 -34.88
C LYS A 43 12.72 6.52 -33.93
N LEU A 44 12.55 5.77 -32.84
CA LEU A 44 11.54 6.04 -31.82
C LEU A 44 11.75 7.41 -31.17
N VAL A 45 12.99 7.71 -30.74
CA VAL A 45 13.32 8.98 -30.09
C VAL A 45 13.11 10.15 -31.07
N LEU A 46 13.53 10.00 -32.33
CA LEU A 46 13.30 11.02 -33.36
C LEU A 46 11.80 11.28 -33.60
N ALA A 47 11.02 10.21 -33.73
CA ALA A 47 9.59 10.29 -33.92
C ALA A 47 8.87 10.96 -32.74
N LEU A 48 9.31 10.70 -31.50
CA LEU A 48 8.81 11.36 -30.30
C LEU A 48 9.19 12.84 -30.27
N ALA A 49 10.43 13.19 -30.62
CA ALA A 49 10.88 14.58 -30.67
C ALA A 49 10.15 15.41 -31.74
N CYS A 50 9.76 14.78 -32.85
CA CYS A 50 8.99 15.44 -33.90
C CYS A 50 7.47 15.27 -33.74
N ASN A 51 7.03 14.48 -32.75
CA ASN A 51 5.63 14.09 -32.54
C ASN A 51 4.94 13.52 -33.81
N THR A 52 5.67 12.77 -34.64
CA THR A 52 5.14 12.17 -35.88
C THR A 52 5.96 10.97 -36.33
N MET A 53 5.29 9.97 -36.90
CA MET A 53 5.97 8.82 -37.52
C MET A 53 6.59 9.17 -38.88
N ALA A 54 6.14 10.23 -39.55
CA ALA A 54 6.71 10.65 -40.83
C ALA A 54 8.19 11.08 -40.71
N ALA A 55 8.63 11.45 -39.51
CA ALA A 55 9.98 11.90 -39.22
C ALA A 55 11.07 10.85 -39.48
N ILE A 56 10.72 9.56 -39.45
CA ILE A 56 11.67 8.45 -39.65
C ILE A 56 11.86 8.09 -41.14
N GLN A 57 11.04 8.67 -42.03
CA GLN A 57 11.13 8.43 -43.47
C GLN A 57 12.39 9.09 -44.03
N ARG A 58 13.05 8.43 -44.99
CA ARG A 58 14.35 8.86 -45.53
C ARG A 58 14.31 10.28 -46.11
N GLU A 59 13.21 10.65 -46.76
CA GLU A 59 12.99 11.98 -47.35
C GLU A 59 12.87 13.10 -46.30
N ASN A 60 12.31 12.79 -45.13
CA ASN A 60 12.05 13.76 -44.07
C ASN A 60 13.14 13.79 -43.00
N LEU A 61 14.10 12.87 -43.05
CA LEU A 61 15.09 12.66 -41.99
C LEU A 61 15.94 13.91 -41.73
N GLN A 62 16.38 14.59 -42.79
CA GLN A 62 17.21 15.79 -42.67
C GLN A 62 16.45 16.95 -42.00
N GLN A 63 15.21 17.20 -42.43
CA GLN A 63 14.35 18.24 -41.84
C GLN A 63 14.00 17.91 -40.39
N SER A 64 13.73 16.63 -40.10
CA SER A 64 13.43 16.16 -38.74
C SER A 64 14.60 16.37 -37.79
N MET A 65 15.84 16.10 -38.24
CA MET A 65 17.06 16.36 -37.47
C MET A 65 17.31 17.86 -37.26
N GLU A 66 16.94 18.72 -38.22
CA GLU A 66 17.03 20.17 -38.06
C GLU A 66 16.04 20.68 -37.00
N LEU A 67 14.80 20.17 -37.00
CA LEU A 67 13.81 20.46 -35.95
C LEU A 67 14.35 20.08 -34.57
N VAL A 68 14.91 18.86 -34.43
CA VAL A 68 15.53 18.42 -33.17
C VAL A 68 16.62 19.40 -32.72
N SER A 69 17.49 19.81 -33.65
CA SER A 69 18.61 20.70 -33.38
C SER A 69 18.17 22.09 -32.90
N ARG A 70 17.01 22.56 -33.36
CA ARG A 70 16.45 23.87 -32.99
C ARG A 70 15.69 23.85 -31.67
N ASN A 71 15.03 22.74 -31.36
CA ASN A 71 14.04 22.66 -30.28
C ASN A 71 14.52 21.88 -29.04
N TYR A 72 15.61 21.11 -29.15
CA TYR A 72 16.12 20.26 -28.07
C TYR A 72 17.62 20.43 -27.86
N SER A 73 18.16 19.76 -26.83
CA SER A 73 19.58 19.82 -26.51
C SER A 73 20.45 19.20 -27.61
N THR A 74 21.68 19.69 -27.72
CA THR A 74 22.71 19.10 -28.58
C THR A 74 22.99 17.66 -28.23
N ASP A 75 22.88 17.28 -26.95
CA ASP A 75 23.03 15.88 -26.51
C ASP A 75 21.97 14.96 -27.12
N LEU A 76 20.70 15.40 -27.15
CA LEU A 76 19.61 14.61 -27.73
C LEU A 76 19.82 14.43 -29.24
N ARG A 77 20.22 15.52 -29.92
CA ARG A 77 20.59 15.48 -31.35
C ARG A 77 21.74 14.49 -31.59
N ASN A 78 22.80 14.56 -30.79
CA ASN A 78 23.97 13.69 -30.92
C ASN A 78 23.62 12.22 -30.63
N LEU A 79 22.73 11.97 -29.67
CA LEU A 79 22.22 10.63 -29.36
C LEU A 79 21.45 10.06 -30.55
N ILE A 80 20.51 10.80 -31.13
CA ILE A 80 19.75 10.35 -32.30
C ILE A 80 20.69 10.11 -33.49
N LEU A 81 21.63 11.02 -33.72
CA LEU A 81 22.61 10.89 -34.81
C LEU A 81 23.51 9.67 -34.63
N TYR A 82 23.97 9.40 -33.41
CA TYR A 82 24.76 8.21 -33.08
C TYR A 82 23.96 6.94 -33.38
N LEU A 83 22.73 6.82 -32.89
CA LEU A 83 21.88 5.64 -33.08
C LEU A 83 21.47 5.38 -34.54
N LEU A 84 21.35 6.43 -35.36
CA LEU A 84 20.98 6.31 -36.77
C LEU A 84 22.18 6.24 -37.72
N SER A 85 23.41 6.38 -37.22
CA SER A 85 24.60 6.34 -38.05
C SER A 85 24.82 4.94 -38.62
N PRO A 86 24.98 4.78 -39.95
CA PRO A 86 25.17 3.46 -40.55
C PRO A 86 26.54 2.83 -40.16
N PRO A 87 26.70 1.50 -40.31
CA PRO A 87 27.97 0.80 -40.14
C PRO A 87 29.10 1.43 -40.99
N PRO A 88 30.38 1.34 -40.57
CA PRO A 88 31.00 0.17 -39.94
C PRO A 88 31.17 0.25 -38.42
N ARG A 89 30.71 1.32 -37.75
CA ARG A 89 30.77 1.37 -36.29
C ARG A 89 29.71 0.45 -35.70
N THR A 90 30.14 -0.55 -34.93
CA THR A 90 29.28 -1.29 -34.02
C THR A 90 28.91 -0.36 -32.87
N HIS A 91 27.62 -0.09 -32.70
CA HIS A 91 27.16 0.76 -31.62
C HIS A 91 26.96 -0.05 -30.34
N SER A 92 27.18 0.60 -29.20
CA SER A 92 26.92 0.02 -27.88
C SER A 92 25.98 0.93 -27.09
N ILE A 93 25.10 0.31 -26.30
CA ILE A 93 24.21 1.06 -25.40
C ILE A 93 24.99 1.87 -24.35
N ASN A 94 26.22 1.46 -24.04
CA ASN A 94 27.06 2.18 -23.07
C ASN A 94 27.60 3.50 -23.66
N ASP A 95 27.73 3.59 -24.97
CA ASP A 95 28.31 4.77 -25.64
C ASP A 95 27.37 5.99 -25.60
N ILE A 96 26.06 5.77 -25.39
CA ILE A 96 25.09 6.87 -25.22
C ILE A 96 25.04 7.39 -23.79
N MET A 97 25.63 6.69 -22.81
CA MET A 97 25.59 7.10 -21.40
C MET A 97 26.15 8.51 -21.15
N PRO A 98 27.27 8.95 -21.76
CA PRO A 98 27.78 10.31 -21.60
C PRO A 98 26.82 11.38 -22.12
N MET A 99 26.05 11.09 -23.18
CA MET A 99 25.05 12.02 -23.74
C MET A 99 23.83 12.15 -22.83
N ILE A 100 23.51 11.10 -22.07
CA ILE A 100 22.51 11.17 -20.99
C ILE A 100 23.10 11.97 -19.81
N GLY A 101 24.31 11.61 -19.39
CA GLY A 101 25.12 12.34 -18.44
C GLY A 101 24.40 12.62 -17.11
N ALA A 102 24.42 13.88 -16.68
CA ALA A 102 23.82 14.31 -15.42
C ALA A 102 22.31 14.03 -15.29
N ARG A 103 21.61 13.78 -16.40
CA ARG A 103 20.17 13.46 -16.40
C ARG A 103 19.87 12.14 -15.68
N PHE A 104 20.84 11.24 -15.52
CA PHE A 104 20.71 10.06 -14.67
C PHE A 104 20.40 10.44 -13.22
N TYR A 105 21.06 11.46 -12.67
CA TYR A 105 20.83 11.89 -11.30
C TYR A 105 19.42 12.46 -11.11
N THR A 106 18.91 13.23 -12.08
CA THR A 106 17.52 13.73 -12.04
C THR A 106 16.50 12.60 -12.05
N GLN A 107 16.72 11.55 -12.85
CA GLN A 107 15.81 10.39 -12.87
C GLN A 107 15.93 9.53 -11.61
N LEU A 108 17.14 9.38 -11.06
CA LEU A 108 17.37 8.67 -9.81
C LEU A 108 16.70 9.37 -8.62
N ASP A 109 16.89 10.68 -8.52
CA ASP A 109 16.27 11.54 -7.50
C ASP A 109 14.73 11.49 -7.58
N ALA A 110 14.16 11.63 -8.79
CA ALA A 110 12.72 11.49 -9.00
C ALA A 110 12.19 10.09 -8.65
N ALA A 111 13.00 9.04 -8.81
CA ALA A 111 12.64 7.69 -8.40
C ALA A 111 12.68 7.53 -6.87
N GLN A 112 13.68 8.12 -6.19
CA GLN A 112 13.81 8.13 -4.75
C GLN A 112 12.68 8.92 -4.08
N MET A 113 12.41 10.15 -4.52
CA MET A 113 11.26 10.94 -4.02
C MET A 113 9.94 10.20 -4.17
N ARG A 114 9.76 9.44 -5.26
CA ARG A 114 8.58 8.61 -5.44
C ARG A 114 8.55 7.46 -4.42
N SER A 115 9.69 6.85 -4.10
CA SER A 115 9.80 5.83 -3.04
C SER A 115 9.37 6.42 -1.72
N ASP A 116 9.91 7.58 -1.33
CA ASP A 116 9.58 8.25 -0.06
C ASP A 116 8.08 8.55 0.05
N VAL A 117 7.45 9.02 -1.04
CA VAL A 117 6.00 9.24 -1.06
C VAL A 117 5.24 7.94 -0.85
N ILE A 118 5.63 6.86 -1.54
CA ILE A 118 4.96 5.56 -1.40
C ILE A 118 5.18 4.99 0.00
N GLU A 119 6.38 5.10 0.56
CA GLU A 119 6.70 4.65 1.91
C GLU A 119 5.90 5.41 2.97
N ASN A 120 5.76 6.73 2.82
CA ASN A 120 4.94 7.55 3.71
C ASN A 120 3.45 7.18 3.65
N GLU A 121 2.90 6.96 2.46
CA GLU A 121 1.50 6.52 2.33
C GLU A 121 1.30 5.10 2.84
N LEU A 122 2.26 4.20 2.60
CA LEU A 122 2.22 2.84 3.13
C LEU A 122 2.29 2.83 4.66
N ALA A 123 3.12 3.68 5.27
CA ALA A 123 3.20 3.81 6.73
C ALA A 123 1.85 4.20 7.34
N LYS A 124 1.15 5.16 6.74
CA LYS A 124 -0.21 5.56 7.16
C LYS A 124 -1.21 4.41 7.01
N GLU A 125 -1.15 3.65 5.91
CA GLU A 125 -2.05 2.51 5.70
C GLU A 125 -1.80 1.35 6.67
N VAL A 126 -0.53 1.10 7.03
CA VAL A 126 -0.18 0.14 8.08
C VAL A 126 -0.76 0.57 9.43
N GLU A 127 -0.65 1.87 9.76
CA GLU A 127 -1.23 2.46 10.96
C GLU A 127 -2.77 2.33 10.96
N ASN A 128 -3.43 2.73 9.86
CA ASN A 128 -4.88 2.55 9.68
C ASN A 128 -5.31 1.10 9.91
N GLY A 129 -4.55 0.13 9.40
CA GLY A 129 -4.80 -1.28 9.65
C GLY A 129 -4.72 -1.68 11.13
N ARG A 130 -3.77 -1.11 11.89
CA ARG A 130 -3.65 -1.32 13.35
C ARG A 130 -4.83 -0.70 14.09
N LEU A 131 -5.16 0.56 13.80
CA LEU A 131 -6.27 1.27 14.43
C LEU A 131 -7.62 0.61 14.14
N PHE A 132 -7.84 0.14 12.91
CA PHE A 132 -9.03 -0.60 12.55
C PHE A 132 -9.20 -1.88 13.39
N ARG A 133 -8.12 -2.67 13.55
CA ARG A 133 -8.17 -3.87 14.41
C ARG A 133 -8.47 -3.54 15.86
N LEU A 134 -7.93 -2.43 16.39
CA LEU A 134 -8.26 -1.97 17.74
C LEU A 134 -9.73 -1.56 17.87
N LEU A 135 -10.26 -0.82 16.90
CA LEU A 135 -11.68 -0.45 16.88
C LEU A 135 -12.59 -1.67 16.85
N VAL A 136 -12.24 -2.69 16.06
CA VAL A 136 -12.97 -3.96 16.02
C VAL A 136 -12.94 -4.64 17.39
N LYS A 137 -11.78 -4.72 18.06
CA LYS A 137 -11.67 -5.29 19.41
C LYS A 137 -12.52 -4.50 20.41
N LEU A 138 -12.41 -3.17 20.41
CA LEU A 138 -13.16 -2.30 21.31
C LEU A 138 -14.67 -2.44 21.08
N GLY A 139 -15.12 -2.47 19.83
CA GLY A 139 -16.51 -2.70 19.47
C GLY A 139 -17.03 -4.10 19.80
N THR A 140 -16.15 -5.11 19.79
CA THR A 140 -16.51 -6.48 20.18
C THR A 140 -16.72 -6.63 21.69
N VAL A 141 -15.96 -5.87 22.49
CA VAL A 141 -16.05 -5.89 23.95
C VAL A 141 -17.13 -4.94 24.47
N SER A 142 -17.23 -3.74 23.89
CA SER A 142 -18.14 -2.69 24.35
C SER A 142 -19.60 -3.04 24.06
N GLU A 143 -20.50 -2.69 25.00
CA GLU A 143 -21.96 -2.82 24.83
C GLU A 143 -22.44 -4.24 24.48
N ARG A 144 -21.65 -5.27 24.81
CA ARG A 144 -22.07 -6.66 24.66
C ARG A 144 -23.23 -6.93 25.63
N PRO A 145 -24.41 -7.38 25.14
CA PRO A 145 -25.62 -7.48 25.96
C PRO A 145 -25.58 -8.61 26.98
N GLU A 146 -24.94 -9.73 26.63
CA GLU A 146 -24.77 -10.87 27.53
C GLU A 146 -23.49 -11.66 27.19
N PHE A 147 -22.88 -12.23 28.22
CA PHE A 147 -21.80 -13.20 28.08
C PHE A 147 -21.83 -14.18 29.26
N HIS A 148 -21.84 -15.48 29.01
CA HIS A 148 -21.92 -16.52 30.04
C HIS A 148 -23.04 -16.32 31.08
N LEU A 149 -24.25 -15.92 30.62
CA LEU A 149 -25.41 -15.62 31.46
C LEU A 149 -25.24 -14.39 32.38
N ASP A 150 -24.15 -13.64 32.25
CA ASP A 150 -23.96 -12.34 32.87
C ASP A 150 -24.40 -11.23 31.90
N THR A 151 -25.49 -10.55 32.26
CA THR A 151 -26.05 -9.40 31.52
C THR A 151 -25.31 -8.09 31.82
N SER A 152 -24.46 -8.08 32.84
CA SER A 152 -23.68 -6.91 33.29
C SER A 152 -22.20 -6.99 32.91
N TRP A 153 -21.81 -8.02 32.15
CA TRP A 153 -20.41 -8.32 31.84
C TRP A 153 -19.68 -7.12 31.20
N SER A 154 -20.34 -6.39 30.31
CA SER A 154 -19.76 -5.22 29.64
C SER A 154 -19.77 -3.94 30.49
N GLU A 155 -20.44 -3.95 31.64
CA GLU A 155 -20.69 -2.79 32.51
C GLU A 155 -19.86 -2.79 33.80
N THR A 156 -18.95 -3.76 33.99
CA THR A 156 -18.20 -3.93 35.24
C THR A 156 -16.68 -3.92 35.06
N GLY A 157 -15.96 -3.46 36.10
CA GLY A 157 -14.50 -3.50 36.21
C GLY A 157 -13.77 -2.93 34.98
N ASP A 158 -12.86 -3.73 34.41
CA ASP A 158 -12.07 -3.37 33.23
C ASP A 158 -12.92 -2.99 32.01
N ARG A 159 -14.07 -3.63 31.82
CA ARG A 159 -14.96 -3.39 30.68
C ARG A 159 -15.67 -2.04 30.81
N TYR A 160 -16.00 -1.65 32.03
CA TYR A 160 -16.51 -0.31 32.32
C TYR A 160 -15.49 0.78 31.97
N MET A 161 -14.20 0.58 32.27
CA MET A 161 -13.14 1.51 31.85
C MET A 161 -13.07 1.65 30.32
N LEU A 162 -13.22 0.55 29.58
CA LEU A 162 -13.26 0.56 28.12
C LEU A 162 -14.50 1.27 27.57
N LYS A 163 -15.65 1.14 28.23
CA LYS A 163 -16.87 1.89 27.89
C LYS A 163 -16.66 3.40 28.05
N LEU A 164 -16.07 3.84 29.15
CA LEU A 164 -15.76 5.27 29.33
C LEU A 164 -14.70 5.74 28.33
N PHE A 165 -13.73 4.91 27.97
CA PHE A 165 -12.75 5.23 26.94
C PHE A 165 -13.40 5.37 25.55
N ARG A 166 -14.40 4.54 25.21
CA ARG A 166 -15.21 4.72 24.00
C ARG A 166 -15.91 6.08 24.00
N ASP A 167 -16.51 6.48 25.13
CA ASP A 167 -17.15 7.79 25.26
C ASP A 167 -16.13 8.94 25.10
N TYR A 168 -14.92 8.80 25.68
CA TYR A 168 -13.80 9.72 25.50
C TYR A 168 -13.35 9.87 24.02
N LEU A 169 -13.46 8.80 23.22
CA LEU A 169 -13.13 8.84 21.81
C LEU A 169 -14.24 9.47 20.96
N PHE A 170 -15.49 9.02 21.12
CA PHE A 170 -16.54 9.25 20.12
C PHE A 170 -17.69 10.14 20.60
N HIS A 171 -17.80 10.42 21.90
CA HIS A 171 -18.91 11.17 22.49
C HIS A 171 -18.45 12.51 23.08
N GLN A 172 -17.43 13.13 22.48
CA GLN A 172 -17.01 14.46 22.87
C GLN A 172 -18.08 15.50 22.55
N VAL A 173 -18.24 16.46 23.45
CA VAL A 173 -19.14 17.59 23.30
C VAL A 173 -18.41 18.90 23.56
N THR A 174 -18.84 19.95 22.86
CA THR A 174 -18.40 21.33 23.12
C THR A 174 -19.03 21.87 24.41
N LYS A 175 -18.59 23.05 24.86
CA LYS A 175 -19.18 23.76 26.00
C LYS A 175 -20.69 24.02 25.86
N ASP A 176 -21.18 24.12 24.62
CA ASP A 176 -22.60 24.32 24.31
C ASP A 176 -23.37 22.99 24.17
N ASN A 177 -22.79 21.88 24.60
CA ASN A 177 -23.34 20.52 24.48
C ASN A 177 -23.59 20.06 23.02
N ARG A 178 -22.85 20.61 22.05
CA ARG A 178 -22.88 20.15 20.65
C ARG A 178 -21.84 19.06 20.43
N PRO A 179 -22.14 17.98 19.65
CA PRO A 179 -21.17 16.94 19.33
C PRO A 179 -19.89 17.53 18.71
N TRP A 180 -18.73 17.10 19.20
CA TRP A 180 -17.41 17.48 18.70
C TRP A 180 -16.75 16.27 18.04
N ILE A 181 -16.56 16.33 16.73
CA ILE A 181 -15.99 15.23 15.93
C ILE A 181 -14.56 15.61 15.55
N ASP A 182 -13.59 15.02 16.24
CA ASP A 182 -12.16 15.24 15.99
C ASP A 182 -11.46 13.93 15.64
N MET A 183 -11.20 13.74 14.35
CA MET A 183 -10.50 12.56 13.85
C MET A 183 -9.03 12.50 14.29
N ALA A 184 -8.38 13.66 14.48
CA ALA A 184 -6.99 13.69 14.92
C ALA A 184 -6.88 13.22 16.37
N HIS A 185 -7.82 13.64 17.24
CA HIS A 185 -7.92 13.11 18.60
C HIS A 185 -8.10 11.59 18.61
N VAL A 186 -9.05 11.06 17.83
CA VAL A 186 -9.34 9.62 17.80
C VAL A 186 -8.10 8.84 17.36
N VAL A 187 -7.45 9.26 16.28
CA VAL A 187 -6.21 8.63 15.78
C VAL A 187 -5.09 8.69 16.82
N GLN A 188 -4.85 9.85 17.44
CA GLN A 188 -3.81 9.99 18.46
C GLN A 188 -4.08 9.12 19.69
N ALA A 189 -5.30 9.12 20.20
CA ALA A 189 -5.68 8.34 21.37
C ALA A 189 -5.61 6.83 21.09
N LEU A 190 -6.04 6.36 19.93
CA LEU A 190 -5.93 4.95 19.56
C LEU A 190 -4.47 4.52 19.32
N ASN A 191 -3.62 5.39 18.76
CA ASN A 191 -2.18 5.11 18.66
C ASN A 191 -1.51 4.99 20.04
N LYS A 192 -1.87 5.89 20.97
CA LYS A 192 -1.40 5.84 22.36
C LYS A 192 -1.87 4.56 23.06
N LEU A 193 -3.12 4.15 22.83
CA LEU A 193 -3.66 2.87 23.29
C LEU A 193 -2.88 1.69 22.70
N ASP A 194 -2.64 1.67 21.39
CA ASP A 194 -1.92 0.59 20.72
C ASP A 194 -0.48 0.46 21.23
N ALA A 195 0.19 1.60 21.40
CA ALA A 195 1.53 1.66 21.96
C ALA A 195 1.57 1.31 23.45
N GLY A 196 0.47 1.50 24.19
CA GLY A 196 0.41 1.28 25.63
C GLY A 196 1.28 2.27 26.40
N VAL A 197 1.17 3.56 26.08
CA VAL A 197 1.99 4.60 26.72
C VAL A 197 1.58 4.85 28.19
N PRO A 198 2.51 5.30 29.06
CA PRO A 198 2.22 5.58 30.47
C PRO A 198 1.43 6.89 30.69
N GLU A 199 1.16 7.66 29.63
CA GLU A 199 0.36 8.88 29.69
C GLU A 199 -1.04 8.57 30.26
N LYS A 200 -1.48 9.40 31.21
CA LYS A 200 -2.78 9.26 31.88
C LYS A 200 -3.81 10.21 31.29
N ILE A 201 -5.02 9.70 31.13
CA ILE A 201 -6.20 10.46 30.72
C ILE A 201 -7.28 10.38 31.79
N CYS A 202 -8.18 11.35 31.76
CA CYS A 202 -9.32 11.45 32.64
C CYS A 202 -10.57 10.94 31.91
N LEU A 203 -11.15 9.86 32.42
CA LEU A 203 -12.38 9.27 31.93
C LEU A 203 -13.52 9.63 32.88
N MET A 204 -14.61 10.18 32.33
CA MET A 204 -15.75 10.66 33.10
C MET A 204 -17.00 9.88 32.71
N SER A 205 -17.80 9.47 33.69
CA SER A 205 -19.12 8.89 33.45
C SER A 205 -20.11 9.95 32.94
N ARG A 206 -21.17 9.50 32.26
CA ARG A 206 -22.17 10.39 31.65
C ARG A 206 -22.96 11.23 32.65
N ASP A 207 -23.07 10.76 33.88
CA ASP A 207 -23.69 11.47 35.00
C ASP A 207 -22.71 12.42 35.72
N GLU A 208 -21.46 12.50 35.23
CA GLU A 208 -20.36 13.30 35.79
C GLU A 208 -19.99 12.95 37.24
N GLN A 209 -20.54 11.86 37.80
CA GLN A 209 -20.30 11.49 39.20
C GLN A 209 -19.02 10.68 39.40
N ASN A 210 -18.58 9.95 38.38
CA ASN A 210 -17.41 9.08 38.46
C ASN A 210 -16.32 9.59 37.53
N ILE A 211 -15.15 9.84 38.10
CA ILE A 211 -13.95 10.26 37.38
C ILE A 211 -12.86 9.22 37.65
N LEU A 212 -12.35 8.62 36.58
CA LEU A 212 -11.24 7.67 36.62
C LEU A 212 -10.03 8.27 35.91
N VAL A 213 -8.86 8.17 36.54
CA VAL A 213 -7.59 8.57 35.92
C VAL A 213 -6.80 7.32 35.61
N VAL A 214 -6.66 7.01 34.32
CA VAL A 214 -6.07 5.76 33.83
C VAL A 214 -5.03 6.04 32.75
N SER A 215 -4.00 5.21 32.68
CA SER A 215 -3.01 5.24 31.61
C SER A 215 -3.47 4.48 30.38
N TYR A 216 -2.94 4.84 29.21
CA TYR A 216 -3.16 4.06 28.00
C TYR A 216 -2.61 2.63 28.11
N ALA A 217 -1.55 2.41 28.89
CA ALA A 217 -1.03 1.09 29.23
C ALA A 217 -2.06 0.21 29.96
N GLU A 218 -2.71 0.75 31.00
CA GLU A 218 -3.77 0.06 31.75
C GLU A 218 -4.99 -0.22 30.84
N LEU A 219 -5.41 0.74 30.03
CA LEU A 219 -6.51 0.56 29.07
C LEU A 219 -6.21 -0.51 28.03
N LYS A 220 -4.97 -0.57 27.53
CA LYS A 220 -4.53 -1.61 26.59
C LYS A 220 -4.64 -3.00 27.24
N GLN A 221 -4.16 -3.15 28.47
CA GLN A 221 -4.26 -4.39 29.21
C GLN A 221 -5.73 -4.81 29.40
N CYS A 222 -6.60 -3.87 29.79
CA CYS A 222 -8.04 -4.12 29.92
C CYS A 222 -8.66 -4.64 28.62
N LEU A 223 -8.31 -4.02 27.48
CA LEU A 223 -8.81 -4.42 26.16
C LEU A 223 -8.31 -5.80 25.75
N GLU A 224 -7.02 -6.08 25.94
CA GLU A 224 -6.42 -7.37 25.57
C GLU A 224 -6.96 -8.51 26.44
N SER A 225 -7.07 -8.30 27.76
CA SER A 225 -7.64 -9.29 28.68
C SER A 225 -9.11 -9.57 28.37
N SER A 226 -9.93 -8.52 28.20
CA SER A 226 -11.36 -8.68 27.91
C SER A 226 -11.61 -9.34 26.56
N PHE A 227 -10.82 -8.99 25.53
CA PHE A 227 -10.93 -9.63 24.22
C PHE A 227 -10.44 -11.09 24.24
N SER A 228 -9.39 -11.40 25.01
CA SER A 228 -8.88 -12.77 25.15
C SER A 228 -9.87 -13.68 25.88
N GLU A 229 -10.60 -13.17 26.86
CA GLU A 229 -11.69 -13.90 27.52
C GLU A 229 -12.76 -14.32 26.50
N LEU A 230 -13.21 -13.40 25.64
CA LEU A 230 -14.17 -13.70 24.57
C LEU A 230 -13.63 -14.74 23.59
N LEU A 231 -12.36 -14.64 23.18
CA LEU A 231 -11.74 -15.63 22.31
C LEU A 231 -11.70 -17.01 22.96
N SER A 232 -11.36 -17.09 24.25
CA SER A 232 -11.28 -18.37 24.96
C SER A 232 -12.61 -19.12 24.98
N ALA A 233 -13.73 -18.40 25.10
CA ALA A 233 -15.07 -18.96 25.06
C ALA A 233 -15.49 -19.48 23.67
N THR A 234 -14.82 -19.08 22.60
CA THR A 234 -15.07 -19.65 21.26
C THR A 234 -14.52 -21.07 21.12
N SER A 235 -13.50 -21.41 21.90
CA SER A 235 -12.84 -22.73 21.88
C SER A 235 -13.45 -23.72 22.87
N SER A 236 -14.26 -23.27 23.84
CA SER A 236 -14.98 -24.16 24.74
C SER A 236 -16.17 -24.79 24.00
N VAL A 237 -16.05 -26.08 23.70
CA VAL A 237 -17.17 -26.91 23.20
C VAL A 237 -18.32 -26.79 24.20
N PRO A 238 -19.55 -26.43 23.77
CA PRO A 238 -20.69 -26.41 24.68
C PRO A 238 -20.85 -27.79 25.30
N PRO A 239 -21.11 -27.91 26.62
CA PRO A 239 -21.36 -29.21 27.22
C PRO A 239 -22.50 -29.87 26.44
N SER A 240 -22.25 -31.09 25.94
CA SER A 240 -23.30 -31.90 25.34
C SER A 240 -24.42 -32.00 26.36
N THR A 241 -25.58 -31.43 26.04
CA THR A 241 -26.80 -31.63 26.81
C THR A 241 -27.08 -33.13 26.80
N SER A 242 -26.62 -33.83 27.83
CA SER A 242 -27.10 -35.17 28.15
C SER A 242 -28.57 -35.02 28.49
N LEU A 243 -29.42 -35.37 27.54
CA LEU A 243 -30.84 -35.57 27.80
C LEU A 243 -30.95 -36.51 29.01
N PRO A 244 -31.72 -36.15 30.05
CA PRO A 244 -31.95 -37.04 31.18
C PRO A 244 -32.56 -38.35 30.65
N PRO A 245 -32.18 -39.52 31.19
CA PRO A 245 -32.71 -40.78 30.72
C PRO A 245 -34.24 -40.76 30.87
N PRO A 246 -34.99 -41.33 29.90
CA PRO A 246 -36.44 -41.34 29.98
C PRO A 246 -36.86 -42.07 31.25
N SER A 247 -37.75 -41.44 32.02
CA SER A 247 -38.35 -41.99 33.23
C SER A 247 -38.94 -43.36 32.92
N ALA A 248 -38.45 -44.39 33.62
CA ALA A 248 -38.95 -45.75 33.49
C ALA A 248 -40.47 -45.76 33.71
N ASN A 249 -41.21 -46.21 32.71
CA ASN A 249 -42.66 -46.40 32.76
C ASN A 249 -43.02 -47.33 33.93
N GLN A 250 -43.45 -46.75 35.05
CA GLN A 250 -44.28 -47.44 36.03
C GLN A 250 -45.72 -47.41 35.53
N HIS A 251 -46.09 -48.32 34.63
CA HIS A 251 -47.49 -48.73 34.50
C HIS A 251 -47.58 -50.24 34.42
N ALA A 252 -48.07 -50.79 35.52
CA ALA A 252 -48.59 -52.13 35.65
C ALA A 252 -49.84 -52.30 34.77
N ARG A 253 -49.85 -53.34 33.95
CA ARG A 253 -50.89 -54.39 33.91
C ARG A 253 -50.49 -55.47 32.92
#